data_AF-A0AA92V200-F1
#
_entry.id   AF-A0AA92V200-F1
#
_cell.length_a   1.000
_cell.length_b   1.000
_cell.length_c   1.000
_cell.angle_alpha   90.00
_cell.angle_beta   90.00
_cell.angle_gamma   90.00
#
_symmetry.space_group_name_H-M   'P 1'
#
loop_
_entity.id
_entity.type
_entity.pdbx_description
1 polymer ?
#
loop_
_entity_poly.entity_id
_entity_poly.type
_entity_poly.pdbx_seq_one_letter_code
_entity_poly.pdbx_strand_id
1 'polypeptide(L)'
;MPYNSETGIISAPVSIDDVKRALGESSNDLATLCKSENINIWSKYKPISCKGEFKEYPIREDSEEIVTSSYSNFTCVVRCGMNIPMDTYKNLRNNYGGEGFAIKACKNLYIDNVYGQTGGIHDNTTTMVSGKHFPKGGANSPYRLSDFRNYSSKATRNAFMTSIPQFHTVEVYYSSIPKFNCVLYMNTHVDNNTNLTMDDIITDLSLAWSFWIQIRYNSPYNTTDKIYKNYYVGNCKKPTDYIYAGREITFDIGSGDKYIDIVPFLAYTRNATLYDDTKIIFISLPGGISFKYYPRQINMESIKSGSSGFVDFSSLRELVGASCICKARIYKLPDATITITDGIFRSVCDYGNNKTTYGRGYVSNSSGQITGSVTIPEGDRTDYVDIYIRFDNVYEGGYYGQMCQLSFEINIDGGWKQVPPGGSYIMH
;
A
#
# COMPACT_ATOMS: atom_id res chain seq x y z
N MET A 1 -47.71 -3.95 5.92
CA MET A 1 -47.11 -5.09 6.64
C MET A 1 -46.08 -4.53 7.60
N PRO A 2 -46.38 -4.54 8.90
CA PRO A 2 -45.49 -4.03 9.94
C PRO A 2 -44.37 -5.08 10.23
N TYR A 3 -43.12 -4.64 10.46
CA TYR A 3 -41.84 -5.41 10.53
C TYR A 3 -41.81 -6.83 9.93
N ASN A 4 -41.00 -7.02 8.88
CA ASN A 4 -40.74 -8.31 8.28
C ASN A 4 -39.50 -8.95 8.92
N SER A 5 -39.65 -10.09 9.60
CA SER A 5 -38.55 -10.82 10.25
C SER A 5 -37.62 -11.55 9.28
N GLU A 6 -38.08 -11.88 8.08
CA GLU A 6 -37.25 -12.50 7.03
C GLU A 6 -36.28 -11.49 6.44
N THR A 7 -36.74 -10.28 6.14
CA THR A 7 -35.86 -9.20 5.62
C THR A 7 -35.23 -8.37 6.72
N GLY A 8 -35.81 -8.38 7.92
CA GLY A 8 -35.40 -7.53 9.05
C GLY A 8 -35.80 -6.05 8.90
N ILE A 9 -36.71 -5.72 7.97
CA ILE A 9 -37.07 -4.34 7.60
C ILE A 9 -38.40 -3.92 8.22
N ILE A 10 -38.46 -2.71 8.77
CA ILE A 10 -39.70 -2.05 9.19
C ILE A 10 -40.28 -1.24 8.02
N SER A 11 -41.48 -1.58 7.56
CA SER A 11 -42.20 -0.81 6.53
C SER A 11 -43.24 0.12 7.16
N ALA A 12 -43.56 1.23 6.49
CA ALA A 12 -44.64 2.11 6.93
C ALA A 12 -46.03 1.48 6.75
N PRO A 13 -47.04 1.83 7.58
CA PRO A 13 -46.93 2.68 8.77
C PRO A 13 -46.14 1.99 9.91
N VAL A 14 -45.35 2.75 10.66
CA VAL A 14 -44.49 2.22 11.73
C VAL A 14 -45.25 2.22 13.05
N SER A 15 -45.26 1.11 13.78
CA SER A 15 -45.83 0.98 15.12
C SER A 15 -44.75 0.72 16.20
N ILE A 16 -45.10 0.94 17.47
CA ILE A 16 -44.21 0.63 18.61
C ILE A 16 -43.86 -0.87 18.65
N ASP A 17 -44.82 -1.75 18.31
CA ASP A 17 -44.60 -3.19 18.32
C ASP A 17 -43.63 -3.65 17.21
N ASP A 18 -43.57 -2.94 16.09
CA ASP A 18 -42.57 -3.20 15.05
C ASP A 18 -41.16 -2.94 15.53
N VAL A 19 -40.97 -1.79 16.18
CA VAL A 19 -39.67 -1.37 16.71
C VAL A 19 -39.24 -2.32 17.82
N LYS A 20 -40.14 -2.68 18.74
CA LYS A 20 -39.87 -3.69 19.78
C LYS A 20 -39.41 -5.01 19.19
N ARG A 21 -40.14 -5.53 18.20
CA ARG A 21 -39.81 -6.80 17.55
C ARG A 21 -38.48 -6.73 16.77
N ALA A 22 -38.19 -5.61 16.12
CA ALA A 22 -36.94 -5.42 15.38
C ALA A 22 -35.72 -5.25 16.29
N LEU A 23 -35.89 -4.65 17.47
CA LEU A 23 -34.81 -4.39 18.44
C LEU A 23 -34.71 -5.49 19.52
N GLY A 24 -35.68 -6.40 19.61
CA GLY A 24 -35.76 -7.37 20.71
C GLY A 24 -36.06 -6.72 22.07
N GLU A 25 -36.78 -5.60 22.07
CA GLU A 25 -37.08 -4.79 23.26
C GLU A 25 -38.50 -5.05 23.79
N SER A 26 -38.69 -4.90 25.11
CA SER A 26 -40.01 -5.04 25.75
C SER A 26 -40.69 -3.70 26.04
N SER A 27 -39.96 -2.60 26.00
CA SER A 27 -40.46 -1.27 26.35
C SER A 27 -41.46 -0.73 25.34
N ASN A 28 -42.56 -0.13 25.82
CA ASN A 28 -43.49 0.64 24.99
C ASN A 28 -43.14 2.14 24.95
N ASP A 29 -42.12 2.56 25.72
CA ASP A 29 -41.67 3.95 25.76
C ASP A 29 -40.81 4.27 24.53
N LEU A 30 -41.30 5.20 23.70
CA LEU A 30 -40.61 5.60 22.47
C LEU A 30 -39.21 6.16 22.73
N ALA A 31 -39.02 6.88 23.84
CA ALA A 31 -37.72 7.42 24.19
C ALA A 31 -36.71 6.31 24.48
N THR A 32 -37.12 5.26 25.19
CA THR A 32 -36.32 4.06 25.44
C THR A 32 -35.96 3.36 24.13
N LEU A 33 -36.93 3.15 23.24
CA LEU A 33 -36.71 2.47 21.96
C LEU A 33 -35.75 3.25 21.05
N CYS A 34 -35.86 4.57 20.99
CA CYS A 34 -34.97 5.43 20.21
C CYS A 34 -33.53 5.48 20.74
N LYS A 35 -33.28 4.99 21.96
CA LYS A 35 -31.96 4.96 22.62
C LYS A 35 -31.46 3.54 22.90
N SER A 36 -32.14 2.53 22.36
CA SER A 36 -31.77 1.13 22.59
C SER A 36 -30.38 0.84 22.03
N GLU A 37 -29.55 0.15 22.83
CA GLU A 37 -28.24 -0.32 22.39
C GLU A 37 -28.34 -1.39 21.27
N ASN A 38 -29.51 -2.00 21.11
CA ASN A 38 -29.80 -2.98 20.05
C ASN A 38 -30.07 -2.31 18.69
N ILE A 39 -30.13 -0.98 18.62
CA ILE A 39 -30.19 -0.28 17.33
C ILE A 39 -28.94 -0.62 16.53
N ASN A 40 -29.17 -1.14 15.33
CA ASN A 40 -28.15 -1.42 14.35
C ASN A 40 -27.66 -0.11 13.72
N ILE A 41 -26.47 0.32 14.13
CA ILE A 41 -25.91 1.61 13.71
C ILE A 41 -25.56 1.66 12.21
N TRP A 42 -25.38 0.50 11.58
CA TRP A 42 -25.11 0.38 10.15
C TRP A 42 -26.38 0.44 9.29
N SER A 43 -27.57 0.40 9.90
CA SER A 43 -28.81 0.68 9.17
C SER A 43 -28.81 2.11 8.65
N LYS A 44 -29.12 2.27 7.36
CA LYS A 44 -29.24 3.58 6.70
C LYS A 44 -30.34 4.42 7.32
N TYR A 45 -31.46 3.78 7.63
CA TYR A 45 -32.60 4.36 8.31
C TYR A 45 -32.52 3.97 9.78
N LYS A 46 -32.39 4.95 10.68
CA LYS A 46 -32.36 4.74 12.12
C LYS A 46 -32.57 6.09 12.85
N PRO A 47 -32.90 6.06 14.15
CA PRO A 47 -32.89 7.25 14.99
C PRO A 47 -31.48 7.82 15.11
N ILE A 48 -31.33 9.11 14.82
CA ILE A 48 -30.10 9.88 15.03
C ILE A 48 -30.44 11.27 15.55
N SER A 49 -29.47 11.95 16.16
CA SER A 49 -29.66 13.31 16.67
C SER A 49 -29.72 14.33 15.52
N CYS A 50 -30.91 14.70 15.04
CA CYS A 50 -31.06 15.75 14.02
C CYS A 50 -31.99 16.87 14.47
N LYS A 51 -31.66 18.11 14.05
CA LYS A 51 -32.49 19.30 14.28
C LYS A 51 -33.64 19.36 13.27
N GLY A 52 -34.83 19.77 13.73
CA GLY A 52 -35.95 20.14 12.87
C GLY A 52 -36.95 19.03 12.53
N GLU A 53 -37.81 19.34 11.55
CA GLU A 53 -38.92 18.48 11.08
C GLU A 53 -38.45 17.21 10.35
N PHE A 54 -39.39 16.36 9.94
CA PHE A 54 -39.10 15.13 9.21
C PHE A 54 -38.27 15.43 7.94
N LYS A 55 -37.03 14.92 7.91
CA LYS A 55 -36.16 15.01 6.73
C LYS A 55 -36.28 13.73 5.90
N GLU A 56 -36.16 13.87 4.58
CA GLU A 56 -36.03 12.73 3.69
C GLU A 56 -34.67 12.05 3.91
N TYR A 57 -34.66 10.71 3.93
CA TYR A 57 -33.45 9.92 4.16
C TYR A 57 -32.56 9.85 2.89
N PRO A 58 -31.23 9.69 3.04
CA PRO A 58 -30.49 9.49 4.28
C PRO A 58 -30.41 10.79 5.12
N ILE A 59 -30.94 10.75 6.35
CA ILE A 59 -30.87 11.91 7.25
C ILE A 59 -29.42 12.05 7.66
N ARG A 60 -28.81 13.18 7.31
CA ARG A 60 -27.50 13.57 7.83
C ARG A 60 -27.70 14.20 9.20
N GLU A 61 -26.78 13.89 10.09
CA GLU A 61 -26.78 14.46 11.42
C GLU A 61 -26.50 15.96 11.33
N ASP A 62 -27.41 16.77 11.87
CA ASP A 62 -27.30 18.22 12.00
C ASP A 62 -26.65 18.62 13.34
N SER A 63 -26.03 17.65 14.02
CA SER A 63 -25.27 17.93 15.24
C SER A 63 -23.91 18.52 14.83
N GLU A 64 -23.63 19.70 15.37
CA GLU A 64 -22.28 20.30 15.40
C GLU A 64 -21.48 19.74 16.58
N GLU A 65 -21.88 18.56 17.06
CA GLU A 65 -21.30 17.95 18.23
C GLU A 65 -19.89 17.45 17.91
N ILE A 66 -18.93 17.97 18.66
CA ILE A 66 -17.55 17.52 18.67
C ILE A 66 -17.39 16.73 19.96
N VAL A 67 -16.96 15.47 19.83
CA VAL A 67 -16.71 14.58 20.95
C VAL A 67 -15.30 14.02 20.87
N THR A 68 -14.84 13.42 21.95
CA THR A 68 -13.52 12.79 22.02
C THR A 68 -13.71 11.27 22.02
N SER A 69 -12.92 10.56 21.21
CA SER A 69 -12.92 9.09 21.21
C SER A 69 -12.42 8.54 22.54
N SER A 70 -12.91 7.38 22.96
CA SER A 70 -12.74 6.89 24.33
C SER A 70 -11.33 6.44 24.65
N TYR A 71 -10.60 5.90 23.67
CA TYR A 71 -9.28 5.32 23.91
C TYR A 71 -8.15 6.23 23.44
N SER A 72 -8.16 6.61 22.16
CA SER A 72 -7.06 7.37 21.55
C SER A 72 -7.26 8.89 21.66
N ASN A 73 -8.38 9.33 22.24
CA ASN A 73 -8.75 10.74 22.37
C ASN A 73 -8.74 11.51 21.05
N PHE A 74 -9.22 10.90 19.97
CA PHE A 74 -9.44 11.61 18.72
C PHE A 74 -10.53 12.65 18.89
N THR A 75 -10.31 13.86 18.37
CA THR A 75 -11.43 14.74 18.03
C THR A 75 -12.29 14.01 17.00
N CYS A 76 -13.56 13.85 17.33
CA CYS A 76 -14.55 13.19 16.51
C CYS A 76 -15.68 14.15 16.19
N VAL A 77 -16.17 14.07 14.96
CA VAL A 77 -17.49 14.59 14.63
C VAL A 77 -18.50 13.47 14.69
N VAL A 78 -19.72 13.80 15.09
CA VAL A 78 -20.80 12.82 15.06
C VAL A 78 -21.46 12.84 13.68
N ARG A 79 -21.47 11.69 13.00
CA ARG A 79 -22.14 11.51 11.71
C ARG A 79 -22.88 10.20 11.68
N CYS A 80 -24.12 10.23 11.22
CA CYS A 80 -24.99 9.06 11.13
C CYS A 80 -25.09 8.31 12.47
N GLY A 81 -25.03 9.04 13.60
CA GLY A 81 -25.06 8.46 14.95
C GLY A 81 -23.76 7.77 15.38
N MET A 82 -22.61 8.10 14.77
CA MET A 82 -21.31 7.48 15.07
C MET A 82 -20.22 8.53 15.27
N ASN A 83 -19.26 8.20 16.15
CA ASN A 83 -17.97 8.90 16.21
C ASN A 83 -17.17 8.68 14.93
N ILE A 84 -16.90 9.76 14.18
CA ILE A 84 -15.98 9.76 13.05
C ILE A 84 -14.72 10.51 13.45
N PRO A 85 -13.54 9.84 13.49
CA PRO A 85 -12.30 10.46 13.95
C PRO A 85 -11.81 11.47 12.92
N MET A 86 -12.19 12.73 13.10
CA MET A 86 -11.90 13.82 12.17
C MET A 86 -11.32 15.01 12.91
N ASP A 87 -10.10 15.38 12.52
CA ASP A 87 -9.39 16.53 13.08
C ASP A 87 -8.48 17.14 11.99
N THR A 88 -7.77 18.22 12.31
CA THR A 88 -6.80 18.83 11.40
C THR A 88 -5.48 18.08 11.39
N TYR A 89 -4.78 18.12 10.24
CA TYR A 89 -3.46 17.53 10.07
C TYR A 89 -2.48 18.01 11.15
N LYS A 90 -2.48 19.30 11.47
CA LYS A 90 -1.64 19.89 12.52
C LYS A 90 -1.95 19.32 13.91
N ASN A 91 -3.22 19.26 14.28
CA ASN A 91 -3.61 18.77 15.61
C ASN A 91 -3.22 17.31 15.77
N LEU A 92 -3.51 16.47 14.79
CA LEU A 92 -3.13 15.05 14.83
C LEU A 92 -1.60 14.89 14.85
N ARG A 93 -0.87 15.68 14.06
CA ARG A 93 0.59 15.71 14.12
C ARG A 93 1.09 16.03 15.53
N ASN A 94 0.54 17.04 16.18
CA ASN A 94 0.95 17.46 17.52
C ASN A 94 0.56 16.43 18.59
N ASN A 95 -0.68 15.91 18.56
CA ASN A 95 -1.21 14.96 19.54
C ASN A 95 -0.44 13.64 19.58
N TYR A 96 0.07 13.22 18.42
CA TYR A 96 0.78 11.95 18.29
C TYR A 96 2.30 12.10 18.15
N GLY A 97 2.85 13.31 18.36
CA GLY A 97 4.28 13.51 18.56
C GLY A 97 5.11 13.71 17.28
N GLY A 98 4.53 14.34 16.25
CA GLY A 98 5.26 14.81 15.07
C GLY A 98 5.22 13.86 13.88
N GLU A 99 6.37 13.65 13.25
CA GLU A 99 6.49 12.77 12.09
C GLU A 99 6.05 11.33 12.44
N GLY A 100 5.29 10.68 11.56
CA GLY A 100 4.73 9.35 11.81
C GLY A 100 3.45 9.29 12.65
N PHE A 101 2.85 10.46 12.92
CA PHE A 101 1.65 10.57 13.74
C PHE A 101 0.48 9.69 13.26
N ALA A 102 0.27 9.52 11.95
CA ALA A 102 -0.87 8.77 11.42
C ALA A 102 -0.76 7.28 11.77
N ILE A 103 0.45 6.72 11.65
CA ILE A 103 0.71 5.32 12.02
C ILE A 103 0.53 5.13 13.52
N LYS A 104 1.03 6.07 14.34
CA LYS A 104 0.87 6.00 15.80
C LYS A 104 -0.59 6.08 16.21
N ALA A 105 -1.34 7.01 15.62
CA ALA A 105 -2.77 7.19 15.82
C ALA A 105 -3.55 5.90 15.55
N CYS A 106 -3.32 5.28 14.40
CA CYS A 106 -4.17 4.16 13.98
C CYS A 106 -3.85 2.84 14.67
N LYS A 107 -2.73 2.71 15.43
CA LYS A 107 -2.39 1.47 16.13
C LYS A 107 -3.50 0.98 17.07
N ASN A 108 -4.26 1.89 17.67
CA ASN A 108 -5.29 1.58 18.66
C ASN A 108 -6.72 1.72 18.13
N LEU A 109 -6.91 1.85 16.81
CA LEU A 109 -8.25 2.05 16.23
C LEU A 109 -9.21 0.87 16.54
N TYR A 110 -8.68 -0.32 16.81
CA TYR A 110 -9.46 -1.54 17.09
C TYR A 110 -10.05 -1.59 18.50
N ILE A 111 -9.52 -0.79 19.43
CA ILE A 111 -10.01 -0.64 20.81
C ILE A 111 -10.75 0.68 21.02
N ASP A 112 -10.85 1.51 19.98
CA ASP A 112 -11.50 2.82 20.07
C ASP A 112 -12.99 2.74 19.69
N ASN A 113 -13.79 3.66 20.23
CA ASN A 113 -15.24 3.70 20.02
C ASN A 113 -15.62 4.52 18.78
N VAL A 114 -14.91 4.30 17.67
CA VAL A 114 -15.14 4.99 16.39
C VAL A 114 -15.91 4.11 15.41
N TYR A 115 -16.54 4.72 14.40
CA TYR A 115 -17.31 4.00 13.39
C TYR A 115 -18.37 3.04 13.98
N GLY A 116 -19.05 3.50 15.04
CA GLY A 116 -20.14 2.78 15.69
C GLY A 116 -19.69 1.57 16.53
N GLN A 117 -18.39 1.41 16.79
CA GLN A 117 -17.87 0.41 17.71
C GLN A 117 -18.08 0.85 19.17
N THR A 118 -18.13 -0.13 20.07
CA THR A 118 -17.93 0.10 21.50
C THR A 118 -16.45 -0.08 21.80
N GLY A 119 -15.81 0.92 22.40
CA GLY A 119 -14.36 0.95 22.64
C GLY A 119 -14.02 0.98 24.12
N GLY A 120 -12.76 0.68 24.45
CA GLY A 120 -12.23 0.80 25.81
C GLY A 120 -11.86 2.23 26.19
N ILE A 121 -11.48 2.44 27.44
CA ILE A 121 -10.83 3.68 27.91
C ILE A 121 -9.36 3.43 28.24
N HIS A 122 -8.52 4.45 28.07
CA HIS A 122 -7.04 4.35 28.16
C HIS A 122 -6.53 3.76 29.49
N ASP A 123 -7.23 4.02 30.60
CA ASP A 123 -6.79 3.61 31.95
C ASP A 123 -7.52 2.35 32.46
N ASN A 124 -8.50 1.86 31.71
CA ASN A 124 -9.21 0.63 32.02
C ASN A 124 -9.90 0.07 30.77
N THR A 125 -9.21 -0.82 30.05
CA THR A 125 -9.76 -1.46 28.84
C THR A 125 -10.96 -2.38 29.12
N THR A 126 -11.28 -2.67 30.39
CA THR A 126 -12.50 -3.41 30.74
C THR A 126 -13.75 -2.53 30.75
N THR A 127 -13.58 -1.20 30.93
CA THR A 127 -14.70 -0.25 30.81
C THR A 127 -14.92 0.05 29.33
N MET A 128 -16.11 -0.29 28.86
CA MET A 128 -16.51 -0.11 27.47
C MET A 128 -17.44 1.09 27.32
N VAL A 129 -17.14 1.97 26.36
CA VAL A 129 -17.91 3.19 26.05
C VAL A 129 -18.45 3.08 24.63
N SER A 130 -19.74 3.31 24.47
CA SER A 130 -20.40 3.28 23.17
C SER A 130 -19.92 4.45 22.30
N GLY A 131 -19.63 4.17 21.03
CA GLY A 131 -19.40 5.18 20.01
C GLY A 131 -20.67 5.65 19.30
N LYS A 132 -21.83 5.15 19.75
CA LYS A 132 -23.14 5.41 19.16
C LYS A 132 -23.77 6.65 19.77
N HIS A 133 -24.43 7.44 18.94
CA HIS A 133 -25.12 8.67 19.33
C HIS A 133 -26.59 8.60 18.94
N PHE A 134 -27.44 8.62 19.96
CA PHE A 134 -28.89 8.54 19.82
C PHE A 134 -29.55 9.91 20.05
N PRO A 135 -30.82 10.09 19.64
CA PRO A 135 -31.56 11.32 19.95
C PRO A 135 -31.58 11.63 21.44
N LYS A 136 -31.46 12.91 21.81
CA LYS A 136 -31.43 13.39 23.20
C LYS A 136 -32.82 13.69 23.76
N GLY A 137 -33.82 13.81 22.90
CA GLY A 137 -35.17 14.30 23.22
C GLY A 137 -35.27 15.83 23.13
N GLY A 138 -36.51 16.32 23.14
CA GLY A 138 -36.82 17.74 23.01
C GLY A 138 -36.83 18.25 21.56
N ALA A 139 -37.04 19.56 21.38
CA ALA A 139 -37.30 20.16 20.06
C ALA A 139 -36.12 20.04 19.06
N ASN A 140 -34.89 19.92 19.56
CA ASN A 140 -33.68 19.91 18.74
C ASN A 140 -33.13 18.50 18.43
N SER A 141 -33.72 17.46 19.01
CA SER A 141 -33.33 16.06 18.82
C SER A 141 -34.49 15.12 19.25
N PRO A 142 -35.70 15.25 18.64
CA PRO A 142 -36.89 14.57 19.12
C PRO A 142 -36.83 13.06 18.92
N TYR A 143 -37.51 12.31 19.79
CA TYR A 143 -37.77 10.89 19.59
C TYR A 143 -38.90 10.73 18.57
N ARG A 144 -38.66 10.04 17.46
CA ARG A 144 -39.63 9.89 16.37
C ARG A 144 -39.73 8.44 15.94
N LEU A 145 -40.97 7.94 15.93
CA LEU A 145 -41.27 6.58 15.48
C LEU A 145 -40.99 6.40 13.98
N SER A 146 -41.15 7.45 13.18
CA SER A 146 -40.88 7.43 11.74
C SER A 146 -39.40 7.25 11.39
N ASP A 147 -38.47 7.51 12.32
CA ASP A 147 -37.04 7.34 12.05
C ASP A 147 -36.67 5.86 11.87
N PHE A 148 -37.58 4.97 12.28
CA PHE A 148 -37.52 3.54 12.02
C PHE A 148 -38.17 3.14 10.68
N ARG A 149 -38.72 4.07 9.90
CA ARG A 149 -39.26 3.74 8.58
C ARG A 149 -38.13 3.27 7.68
N ASN A 150 -38.25 2.06 7.14
CA ASN A 150 -37.23 1.34 6.39
C ASN A 150 -35.98 0.94 7.19
N TYR A 151 -36.02 1.03 8.54
CA TYR A 151 -34.94 0.52 9.39
C TYR A 151 -34.72 -0.96 9.12
N SER A 152 -33.46 -1.35 8.97
CA SER A 152 -33.04 -2.74 8.79
C SER A 152 -32.27 -3.21 10.01
N SER A 153 -32.89 -4.11 10.78
CA SER A 153 -32.22 -4.83 11.88
C SER A 153 -31.07 -5.72 11.39
N LYS A 154 -31.10 -6.13 10.11
CA LYS A 154 -30.10 -7.01 9.47
C LYS A 154 -29.03 -6.25 8.69
N ALA A 155 -28.96 -4.93 8.80
CA ALA A 155 -27.87 -4.18 8.19
C ALA A 155 -26.50 -4.71 8.66
N THR A 156 -25.57 -4.83 7.73
CA THR A 156 -24.21 -5.31 7.95
C THR A 156 -23.22 -4.16 8.00
N ARG A 157 -22.10 -4.39 8.69
CA ARG A 157 -21.02 -3.41 8.78
C ARG A 157 -20.46 -3.10 7.39
N ASN A 158 -20.53 -1.83 7.00
CA ASN A 158 -20.00 -1.33 5.74
C ASN A 158 -18.83 -0.36 5.97
N ALA A 159 -17.77 -0.87 6.59
CA ALA A 159 -16.58 -0.08 6.90
C ALA A 159 -15.77 0.24 5.62
N PHE A 160 -14.84 1.19 5.74
CA PHE A 160 -13.91 1.55 4.66
C PHE A 160 -13.05 0.35 4.25
N MET A 161 -13.05 0.02 2.96
CA MET A 161 -12.27 -1.08 2.43
C MET A 161 -11.06 -0.55 1.66
N THR A 162 -9.87 -1.04 2.01
CA THR A 162 -8.64 -0.72 1.28
C THR A 162 -7.90 -2.00 0.89
N SER A 163 -7.01 -1.90 -0.11
CA SER A 163 -6.14 -3.02 -0.50
C SER A 163 -4.98 -3.27 0.48
N ILE A 164 -4.92 -2.50 1.59
CA ILE A 164 -3.84 -2.58 2.57
C ILE A 164 -4.10 -3.73 3.55
N PRO A 165 -3.12 -4.61 3.81
CA PRO A 165 -3.29 -5.77 4.68
C PRO A 165 -3.41 -5.36 6.15
N GLN A 166 -4.62 -5.41 6.73
CA GLN A 166 -4.81 -5.09 8.15
C GLN A 166 -4.39 -6.26 9.04
N PHE A 167 -3.70 -6.00 10.15
CA PHE A 167 -3.28 -6.99 11.16
C PHE A 167 -2.26 -8.06 10.72
N HIS A 168 -1.79 -8.05 9.48
CA HIS A 168 -0.81 -9.01 9.02
C HIS A 168 0.24 -8.35 8.12
N THR A 169 1.36 -9.04 7.97
CA THR A 169 2.41 -8.67 7.02
C THR A 169 2.28 -9.54 5.78
N VAL A 170 2.20 -8.92 4.61
CA VAL A 170 2.25 -9.63 3.33
C VAL A 170 3.68 -9.60 2.80
N GLU A 171 4.15 -10.73 2.26
CA GLU A 171 5.44 -10.80 1.58
C GLU A 171 5.28 -10.50 0.08
N VAL A 172 6.13 -9.61 -0.43
CA VAL A 172 6.17 -9.22 -1.85
C VAL A 172 7.60 -9.33 -2.33
N TYR A 173 7.85 -10.12 -3.36
CA TYR A 173 9.19 -10.20 -3.96
C TYR A 173 9.38 -9.05 -4.94
N TYR A 174 10.57 -8.43 -4.91
CA TYR A 174 10.92 -7.33 -5.80
C TYR A 174 12.35 -7.42 -6.28
N SER A 175 12.63 -6.87 -7.46
CA SER A 175 13.96 -6.89 -8.07
C SER A 175 14.55 -5.50 -8.34
N SER A 176 13.72 -4.47 -8.31
CA SER A 176 14.08 -3.10 -8.63
C SER A 176 13.52 -2.11 -7.60
N ILE A 177 12.53 -1.29 -7.96
CA ILE A 177 11.88 -0.31 -7.09
C ILE A 177 10.66 -0.98 -6.44
N PRO A 178 10.57 -1.03 -5.10
CA PRO A 178 9.38 -1.49 -4.40
C PRO A 178 8.13 -0.75 -4.88
N LYS A 179 7.10 -1.54 -5.21
CA LYS A 179 5.81 -1.04 -5.66
C LYS A 179 4.67 -1.89 -5.13
N PHE A 180 3.53 -1.25 -4.86
CA PHE A 180 2.29 -1.93 -4.53
C PHE A 180 1.08 -1.08 -4.94
N ASN A 181 -0.06 -1.73 -5.18
CA ASN A 181 -1.31 -1.05 -5.49
C ASN A 181 -2.07 -0.67 -4.22
N CYS A 182 -2.41 0.61 -4.10
CA CYS A 182 -3.26 1.12 -3.04
C CYS A 182 -4.61 1.50 -3.62
N VAL A 183 -5.69 0.89 -3.14
CA VAL A 183 -7.07 1.11 -3.63
C VAL A 183 -7.99 1.32 -2.44
N LEU A 184 -8.87 2.31 -2.52
CA LEU A 184 -10.05 2.50 -1.67
C LEU A 184 -11.28 2.13 -2.48
N TYR A 185 -12.07 1.17 -1.99
CA TYR A 185 -13.18 0.58 -2.74
C TYR A 185 -14.42 0.33 -1.87
N MET A 186 -15.55 0.10 -2.51
CA MET A 186 -16.82 -0.26 -1.85
C MET A 186 -16.82 -1.72 -1.42
N ASN A 187 -17.48 -2.04 -0.32
CA ASN A 187 -17.77 -3.43 0.01
C ASN A 187 -18.89 -3.96 -0.89
N THR A 188 -18.55 -4.81 -1.86
CA THR A 188 -19.49 -5.39 -2.84
C THR A 188 -20.43 -6.44 -2.24
N HIS A 189 -20.17 -6.90 -1.02
CA HIS A 189 -20.99 -7.88 -0.32
C HIS A 189 -22.16 -7.25 0.46
N VAL A 190 -22.26 -5.92 0.45
CA VAL A 190 -23.24 -5.16 1.25
C VAL A 190 -24.11 -4.32 0.33
N ASP A 191 -25.43 -4.35 0.51
CA ASP A 191 -26.33 -3.54 -0.30
C ASP A 191 -26.35 -2.07 0.15
N ASN A 192 -26.41 -1.14 -0.79
CA ASN A 192 -26.39 0.31 -0.49
C ASN A 192 -27.78 0.89 -0.14
N ASN A 193 -28.82 0.05 -0.18
CA ASN A 193 -30.20 0.47 0.02
C ASN A 193 -30.55 0.49 1.51
N THR A 194 -30.13 -0.55 2.25
CA THR A 194 -30.44 -0.71 3.67
C THR A 194 -29.26 -0.38 4.57
N ASN A 195 -28.04 -0.42 4.06
CA ASN A 195 -26.82 -0.12 4.81
C ASN A 195 -26.35 1.31 4.57
N LEU A 196 -25.71 1.90 5.58
CA LEU A 196 -24.93 3.11 5.40
C LEU A 196 -23.83 2.86 4.37
N THR A 197 -23.64 3.82 3.48
CA THR A 197 -22.52 3.88 2.56
C THR A 197 -21.46 4.87 3.07
N MET A 198 -20.27 4.82 2.50
CA MET A 198 -19.23 5.80 2.80
C MET A 198 -19.66 7.23 2.42
N ASP A 199 -20.45 7.39 1.36
CA ASP A 199 -21.01 8.69 0.94
C ASP A 199 -22.10 9.22 1.90
N ASP A 200 -22.75 8.34 2.67
CA ASP A 200 -23.66 8.73 3.74
C ASP A 200 -22.87 9.26 4.94
N ILE A 201 -21.78 8.56 5.32
CA ILE A 201 -20.94 8.88 6.47
C ILE A 201 -20.07 10.13 6.23
N ILE A 202 -19.47 10.23 5.04
CA ILE A 202 -18.55 11.30 4.65
C ILE A 202 -19.23 12.21 3.62
N THR A 203 -19.67 13.37 4.10
CA THR A 203 -20.21 14.42 3.23
C THR A 203 -19.21 14.79 2.14
N ASP A 204 -19.72 14.82 0.91
CA ASP A 204 -18.98 15.24 -0.29
C ASP A 204 -17.71 14.44 -0.56
N LEU A 205 -17.69 13.16 -0.15
CA LEU A 205 -16.57 12.23 -0.35
C LEU A 205 -15.98 12.34 -1.77
N SER A 206 -16.82 12.22 -2.80
CA SER A 206 -16.35 12.29 -4.20
C SER A 206 -15.97 13.69 -4.70
N LEU A 207 -16.35 14.75 -3.98
CA LEU A 207 -16.20 16.14 -4.43
C LEU A 207 -15.06 16.87 -3.73
N ALA A 208 -14.81 16.56 -2.45
CA ALA A 208 -13.91 17.33 -1.61
C ALA A 208 -12.75 16.52 -1.02
N TRP A 209 -12.86 15.19 -0.97
CA TRP A 209 -11.87 14.35 -0.31
C TRP A 209 -10.90 13.70 -1.30
N SER A 210 -9.71 13.42 -0.79
CA SER A 210 -8.68 12.61 -1.44
C SER A 210 -8.24 11.48 -0.52
N PHE A 211 -7.79 10.40 -1.14
CA PHE A 211 -7.26 9.22 -0.48
C PHE A 211 -5.73 9.30 -0.38
N TRP A 212 -5.20 9.03 0.81
CA TRP A 212 -3.78 9.13 1.13
C TRP A 212 -3.32 7.91 1.92
N ILE A 213 -2.01 7.70 1.92
CA ILE A 213 -1.35 6.76 2.82
C ILE A 213 -0.15 7.43 3.48
N GLN A 214 0.21 6.99 4.69
CA GLN A 214 1.52 7.24 5.28
C GLN A 214 2.28 5.92 5.33
N ILE A 215 3.51 5.92 4.81
CA ILE A 215 4.41 4.77 4.87
C ILE A 215 5.54 5.10 5.83
N ARG A 216 5.92 4.12 6.65
CA ARG A 216 7.13 4.14 7.48
C ARG A 216 8.08 3.03 7.04
N TYR A 217 9.36 3.35 6.91
CA TYR A 217 10.42 2.40 6.64
C TYR A 217 11.72 2.80 7.37
N ASN A 218 12.68 1.87 7.44
CA ASN A 218 14.00 2.14 8.00
C ASN A 218 14.82 3.01 7.04
N SER A 219 15.56 3.97 7.58
CA SER A 219 16.51 4.77 6.78
C SER A 219 17.47 3.86 6.00
N PRO A 220 17.73 4.14 4.71
CA PRO A 220 18.77 3.42 3.98
C PRO A 220 20.19 3.82 4.44
N TYR A 221 20.32 4.90 5.21
CA TYR A 221 21.60 5.47 5.62
C TYR A 221 22.05 5.07 7.02
N ASN A 222 21.14 4.55 7.87
CA ASN A 222 21.46 4.10 9.23
C ASN A 222 20.39 3.12 9.76
N THR A 223 20.67 2.49 10.90
CA THR A 223 19.81 1.45 11.49
C THR A 223 18.80 1.97 12.52
N THR A 224 18.92 3.23 12.95
CA THR A 224 18.10 3.81 14.02
C THR A 224 16.89 4.56 13.47
N ASP A 225 17.07 5.28 12.39
CA ASP A 225 16.10 6.28 11.94
C ASP A 225 14.97 5.63 11.16
N LYS A 226 13.77 6.13 11.42
CA LYS A 226 12.56 5.79 10.66
C LYS A 226 12.19 6.97 9.81
N ILE A 227 11.94 6.72 8.53
CA ILE A 227 11.44 7.72 7.59
C ILE A 227 9.93 7.54 7.52
N TYR A 228 9.18 8.63 7.59
CA TYR A 228 7.74 8.62 7.37
C TYR A 228 7.39 9.52 6.21
N LYS A 229 6.61 9.00 5.27
CA LYS A 229 6.25 9.75 4.07
C LYS A 229 4.79 9.57 3.73
N ASN A 230 4.12 10.69 3.48
CA ASN A 230 2.75 10.71 3.02
C ASN A 230 2.74 10.63 1.48
N TYR A 231 1.87 9.78 0.94
CA TYR A 231 1.64 9.67 -0.48
C TYR A 231 0.17 9.95 -0.76
N TYR A 232 -0.09 10.98 -1.57
CA TYR A 232 -1.40 11.24 -2.17
C TYR A 232 -1.73 10.09 -3.12
N VAL A 233 -2.76 9.29 -2.91
CA VAL A 233 -3.13 8.20 -3.82
C VAL A 233 -3.97 8.76 -4.97
N GLY A 234 -5.03 9.49 -4.64
CA GLY A 234 -5.91 10.08 -5.63
C GLY A 234 -7.14 10.74 -5.03
N ASN A 235 -7.75 11.63 -5.80
CA ASN A 235 -9.03 12.22 -5.47
C ASN A 235 -10.11 11.14 -5.43
N CYS A 236 -10.90 11.11 -4.35
CA CYS A 236 -12.07 10.24 -4.28
C CYS A 236 -13.06 10.65 -5.36
N LYS A 237 -13.67 9.68 -6.04
CA LYS A 237 -14.68 9.88 -7.07
C LYS A 237 -15.90 9.04 -6.74
N LYS A 238 -17.04 9.35 -7.37
CA LYS A 238 -18.17 8.42 -7.34
C LYS A 238 -17.68 7.10 -7.92
N PRO A 239 -17.91 5.97 -7.24
CA PRO A 239 -17.27 4.73 -7.60
C PRO A 239 -17.79 4.24 -8.95
N THR A 240 -16.91 4.22 -9.94
CA THR A 240 -17.06 3.41 -11.16
C THR A 240 -16.37 2.08 -10.89
N ASP A 241 -17.03 0.96 -11.16
CA ASP A 241 -16.53 -0.38 -10.84
C ASP A 241 -16.12 -0.54 -9.36
N TYR A 242 -16.89 0.08 -8.46
CA TYR A 242 -16.71 -0.02 -7.00
C TYR A 242 -15.44 0.65 -6.43
N ILE A 243 -14.68 1.43 -7.21
CA ILE A 243 -13.43 2.06 -6.75
C ILE A 243 -13.60 3.57 -6.54
N TYR A 244 -13.29 4.06 -5.33
CA TYR A 244 -13.29 5.49 -5.00
C TYR A 244 -12.01 6.19 -5.48
N ALA A 245 -10.86 5.56 -5.23
CA ALA A 245 -9.55 6.05 -5.64
C ALA A 245 -8.55 4.88 -5.64
N GLY A 246 -7.58 4.91 -6.54
CA GLY A 246 -6.52 3.91 -6.55
C GLY A 246 -5.29 4.40 -7.30
N ARG A 247 -4.11 3.94 -6.88
CA ARG A 247 -2.84 4.19 -7.55
C ARG A 247 -1.80 3.15 -7.16
N GLU A 248 -0.92 2.83 -8.09
CA GLU A 248 0.36 2.19 -7.75
C GLU A 248 1.25 3.19 -7.00
N ILE A 249 1.87 2.72 -5.92
CA ILE A 249 2.80 3.50 -5.12
C ILE A 249 4.18 2.92 -5.33
N THR A 250 5.06 3.70 -5.94
CA THR A 250 6.48 3.40 -6.12
C THR A 250 7.32 4.26 -5.18
N PHE A 251 8.31 3.66 -4.53
CA PHE A 251 9.16 4.37 -3.58
C PHE A 251 10.50 3.65 -3.46
N ASP A 252 11.57 4.43 -3.43
CA ASP A 252 12.93 3.91 -3.27
C ASP A 252 13.34 3.92 -1.80
N ILE A 253 13.68 2.74 -1.30
CA ILE A 253 14.11 2.49 0.08
C ILE A 253 15.42 1.68 0.11
N GLY A 254 16.15 1.69 -1.00
CA GLY A 254 17.38 0.94 -1.21
C GLY A 254 17.16 -0.54 -1.52
N SER A 255 18.28 -1.25 -1.67
CA SER A 255 18.33 -2.68 -1.98
C SER A 255 18.32 -3.57 -0.74
N GLY A 256 18.08 -4.88 -0.94
CA GLY A 256 18.00 -5.88 0.12
C GLY A 256 16.60 -5.97 0.74
N ASP A 257 16.36 -6.95 1.59
CA ASP A 257 15.03 -7.13 2.21
C ASP A 257 14.58 -5.89 2.99
N LYS A 258 13.31 -5.52 2.83
CA LYS A 258 12.71 -4.37 3.50
C LYS A 258 11.40 -4.74 4.18
N TYR A 259 11.02 -3.89 5.13
CA TYR A 259 9.73 -3.93 5.78
C TYR A 259 9.18 -2.50 5.83
N ILE A 260 7.89 -2.36 5.54
CA ILE A 260 7.16 -1.12 5.69
C ILE A 260 5.92 -1.31 6.58
N ASP A 261 5.63 -0.28 7.38
CA ASP A 261 4.31 -0.08 7.96
C ASP A 261 3.56 0.94 7.11
N ILE A 262 2.27 0.72 6.87
CA ILE A 262 1.43 1.57 6.04
C ILE A 262 0.09 1.83 6.72
N VAL A 263 -0.40 3.07 6.65
CA VAL A 263 -1.74 3.40 7.12
C VAL A 263 -2.48 4.27 6.10
N PRO A 264 -3.73 3.92 5.75
CA PRO A 264 -4.58 4.74 4.89
C PRO A 264 -5.38 5.78 5.67
N PHE A 265 -5.59 6.94 5.05
CA PHE A 265 -6.44 8.00 5.58
C PHE A 265 -7.07 8.84 4.46
N LEU A 266 -8.14 9.56 4.79
CA LEU A 266 -8.76 10.54 3.91
C LEU A 266 -8.33 11.94 4.31
N ALA A 267 -8.17 12.84 3.34
CA ALA A 267 -7.89 14.25 3.58
C ALA A 267 -8.88 15.15 2.81
N TYR A 268 -9.38 16.19 3.47
CA TYR A 268 -10.28 17.19 2.88
C TYR A 268 -9.48 18.18 2.03
N THR A 269 -8.96 17.68 0.93
CA THR A 269 -8.22 18.45 -0.07
C THR A 269 -8.33 17.73 -1.41
N ARG A 270 -8.31 18.50 -2.49
CA ARG A 270 -8.24 17.97 -3.87
C ARG A 270 -6.85 18.08 -4.49
N ASN A 271 -5.93 18.71 -3.76
CA ASN A 271 -4.55 18.92 -4.15
C ASN A 271 -3.68 17.83 -3.53
N ALA A 272 -2.56 17.50 -4.18
CA ALA A 272 -1.57 16.56 -3.67
C ALA A 272 -0.66 17.16 -2.57
N THR A 273 -1.21 18.07 -1.75
CA THR A 273 -0.52 18.76 -0.65
C THR A 273 -1.42 18.78 0.58
N LEU A 274 -0.83 18.49 1.75
CA LEU A 274 -1.49 18.61 3.05
C LEU A 274 -1.06 19.91 3.73
N TYR A 275 -2.03 20.75 4.07
CA TYR A 275 -1.82 21.95 4.88
C TYR A 275 -2.17 21.66 6.34
N ASP A 276 -1.67 22.49 7.25
CA ASP A 276 -1.87 22.30 8.70
C ASP A 276 -3.36 22.26 9.10
N ASP A 277 -4.23 23.00 8.40
CA ASP A 277 -5.67 23.07 8.61
C ASP A 277 -6.47 22.01 7.83
N THR A 278 -5.81 21.17 7.02
CA THR A 278 -6.48 20.13 6.25
C THR A 278 -7.12 19.11 7.20
N LYS A 279 -8.45 18.92 7.08
CA LYS A 279 -9.17 17.91 7.87
C LYS A 279 -8.80 16.51 7.39
N ILE A 280 -8.59 15.58 8.32
CA ILE A 280 -8.17 14.21 8.05
C ILE A 280 -9.04 13.24 8.82
N ILE A 281 -9.30 12.08 8.20
CA ILE A 281 -10.04 10.98 8.77
C ILE A 281 -9.22 9.70 8.66
N PHE A 282 -9.00 9.02 9.79
CA PHE A 282 -8.35 7.72 9.82
C PHE A 282 -9.35 6.60 9.56
N ILE A 283 -9.14 5.83 8.49
CA ILE A 283 -10.17 4.90 7.98
C ILE A 283 -9.88 3.43 8.25
N SER A 284 -8.63 3.07 8.57
CA SER A 284 -8.29 1.71 8.96
C SER A 284 -7.05 1.64 9.83
N LEU A 285 -6.82 0.45 10.36
CA LEU A 285 -5.62 0.09 11.08
C LEU A 285 -4.39 0.07 10.16
N PRO A 286 -3.17 0.14 10.72
CA PRO A 286 -1.95 -0.06 9.97
C PRO A 286 -1.84 -1.49 9.42
N GLY A 287 -1.16 -1.60 8.27
CA GLY A 287 -0.75 -2.85 7.66
C GLY A 287 0.75 -2.95 7.47
N GLY A 288 1.24 -4.17 7.20
CA GLY A 288 2.65 -4.46 6.98
C GLY A 288 2.91 -5.06 5.60
N ILE A 289 4.00 -4.65 4.95
CA ILE A 289 4.52 -5.34 3.76
C ILE A 289 6.00 -5.63 3.95
N SER A 290 6.41 -6.89 3.80
CA SER A 290 7.81 -7.29 3.72
C SER A 290 8.20 -7.46 2.26
N PHE A 291 9.08 -6.59 1.79
CA PHE A 291 9.66 -6.70 0.46
C PHE A 291 10.89 -7.62 0.51
N LYS A 292 10.85 -8.72 -0.24
CA LYS A 292 11.94 -9.70 -0.37
C LYS A 292 12.74 -9.42 -1.62
N TYR A 293 13.99 -8.99 -1.45
CA TYR A 293 14.84 -8.60 -2.58
C TYR A 293 15.33 -9.83 -3.32
N TYR A 294 15.09 -9.84 -4.63
CA TYR A 294 15.52 -10.88 -5.54
C TYR A 294 16.20 -10.24 -6.76
N PRO A 295 17.55 -10.16 -6.80
CA PRO A 295 18.25 -9.53 -7.91
C PRO A 295 18.14 -10.36 -9.19
N ARG A 296 18.29 -9.70 -10.34
CA ARG A 296 18.39 -10.38 -11.63
C ARG A 296 19.62 -11.28 -11.64
N GLN A 297 19.44 -12.54 -12.01
CA GLN A 297 20.56 -13.46 -12.21
C GLN A 297 21.20 -13.25 -13.59
N ILE A 298 22.52 -13.14 -13.61
CA ILE A 298 23.32 -12.89 -14.81
C ILE A 298 24.57 -13.76 -14.71
N ASN A 299 24.81 -14.58 -15.73
CA ASN A 299 25.99 -15.44 -15.81
C ASN A 299 26.67 -15.32 -17.18
N MET A 300 27.97 -15.52 -17.24
CA MET A 300 28.68 -15.81 -18.49
C MET A 300 28.62 -17.32 -18.75
N GLU A 301 27.98 -17.75 -19.81
CA GLU A 301 27.81 -19.18 -20.10
C GLU A 301 29.04 -19.77 -20.77
N SER A 302 29.64 -19.02 -21.69
CA SER A 302 30.78 -19.50 -22.48
C SER A 302 31.63 -18.34 -22.96
N ILE A 303 32.90 -18.61 -23.21
CA ILE A 303 33.89 -17.64 -23.67
C ILE A 303 34.52 -18.10 -24.99
N LYS A 304 34.91 -17.14 -25.81
CA LYS A 304 35.71 -17.32 -27.02
C LYS A 304 36.83 -16.28 -27.05
N SER A 305 38.02 -16.68 -27.49
CA SER A 305 39.14 -15.76 -27.75
C SER A 305 39.93 -16.18 -29.00
N GLY A 306 40.39 -15.22 -29.79
CA GLY A 306 41.04 -15.48 -31.08
C GLY A 306 40.17 -16.29 -32.05
N SER A 307 40.78 -17.30 -32.70
CA SER A 307 40.09 -18.16 -33.67
C SER A 307 39.33 -19.34 -33.05
N SER A 308 39.25 -19.43 -31.71
CA SER A 308 38.53 -20.50 -31.03
C SER A 308 37.01 -20.45 -31.27
N GLY A 309 36.32 -21.58 -31.05
CA GLY A 309 34.87 -21.59 -30.85
C GLY A 309 34.49 -21.09 -29.45
N PHE A 310 33.19 -20.99 -29.17
CA PHE A 310 32.73 -20.82 -27.79
C PHE A 310 33.01 -22.10 -27.01
N VAL A 311 33.62 -21.95 -25.84
CA VAL A 311 33.94 -23.03 -24.92
C VAL A 311 33.56 -22.64 -23.50
N ASP A 312 33.46 -23.65 -22.63
CA ASP A 312 33.32 -23.41 -21.20
C ASP A 312 34.55 -22.67 -20.66
N PHE A 313 34.36 -21.84 -19.63
CA PHE A 313 35.42 -21.07 -18.99
C PHE A 313 36.59 -21.94 -18.50
N SER A 314 36.30 -23.15 -17.99
CA SER A 314 37.33 -24.11 -17.56
C SER A 314 38.12 -24.74 -18.70
N SER A 315 37.62 -24.68 -19.93
CA SER A 315 38.22 -25.29 -21.11
C SER A 315 39.12 -24.34 -21.89
N LEU A 316 38.88 -23.03 -21.79
CA LEU A 316 39.75 -22.03 -22.42
C LEU A 316 41.10 -21.99 -21.69
N ARG A 317 42.20 -22.08 -22.45
CA ARG A 317 43.56 -22.03 -21.91
C ARG A 317 44.24 -20.69 -22.18
N GLU A 318 43.99 -20.11 -23.34
CA GLU A 318 44.71 -18.94 -23.83
C GLU A 318 43.73 -17.81 -24.16
N LEU A 319 44.09 -16.58 -23.79
CA LEU A 319 43.45 -15.35 -24.25
C LEU A 319 44.35 -14.73 -25.30
N VAL A 320 43.85 -14.67 -26.54
CA VAL A 320 44.59 -14.21 -27.70
C VAL A 320 44.23 -12.77 -28.03
N GLY A 321 45.24 -11.91 -28.17
CA GLY A 321 45.07 -10.57 -28.73
C GLY A 321 44.25 -9.61 -27.86
N ALA A 322 44.31 -9.77 -26.53
CA ALA A 322 43.66 -8.91 -25.55
C ALA A 322 42.15 -8.67 -25.77
N SER A 323 41.47 -9.62 -26.42
CA SER A 323 40.02 -9.56 -26.64
C SER A 323 39.37 -10.92 -26.45
N CYS A 324 38.12 -10.89 -26.02
CA CYS A 324 37.28 -12.08 -25.94
C CYS A 324 35.82 -11.72 -26.19
N ILE A 325 35.02 -12.75 -26.50
CA ILE A 325 33.56 -12.63 -26.59
C ILE A 325 32.98 -13.61 -25.59
N CYS A 326 32.11 -13.11 -24.72
CA CYS A 326 31.36 -13.94 -23.78
C CYS A 326 29.90 -14.01 -24.21
N LYS A 327 29.31 -15.21 -24.10
CA LYS A 327 27.87 -15.39 -24.17
C LYS A 327 27.32 -15.18 -22.76
N ALA A 328 26.58 -14.09 -22.54
CA ALA A 328 25.96 -13.78 -21.25
C ALA A 328 24.50 -14.26 -21.25
N ARG A 329 24.13 -15.06 -20.25
CA ARG A 329 22.74 -15.44 -19.97
C ARG A 329 22.16 -14.49 -18.94
N ILE A 330 21.08 -13.82 -19.32
CA ILE A 330 20.39 -12.85 -18.48
C ILE A 330 18.98 -13.36 -18.22
N TYR A 331 18.68 -13.72 -16.97
CA TYR A 331 17.35 -14.18 -16.58
C TYR A 331 16.34 -13.03 -16.59
N LYS A 332 15.10 -13.33 -16.98
CA LYS A 332 13.99 -12.38 -16.95
C LYS A 332 13.52 -12.17 -15.51
N LEU A 333 12.78 -11.08 -15.32
CA LEU A 333 12.14 -10.76 -14.05
C LEU A 333 10.67 -10.43 -14.30
N PRO A 334 9.76 -10.79 -13.38
CA PRO A 334 8.33 -10.58 -13.56
C PRO A 334 7.92 -9.10 -13.43
N ASP A 335 8.77 -8.28 -12.82
CA ASP A 335 8.47 -6.90 -12.42
C ASP A 335 9.43 -5.87 -13.01
N ALA A 336 10.36 -6.28 -13.88
CA ALA A 336 11.38 -5.41 -14.43
C ALA A 336 11.85 -5.81 -15.84
N THR A 337 11.93 -4.82 -16.72
CA THR A 337 12.69 -4.84 -17.98
C THR A 337 14.10 -4.27 -17.76
N ILE A 338 15.11 -4.75 -18.49
CA ILE A 338 16.45 -4.12 -18.50
C ILE A 338 16.98 -3.98 -19.93
N THR A 339 17.57 -2.84 -20.25
CA THR A 339 18.28 -2.62 -21.51
C THR A 339 19.78 -2.67 -21.26
N ILE A 340 20.47 -3.57 -21.95
CA ILE A 340 21.93 -3.68 -21.95
C ILE A 340 22.47 -2.85 -23.11
N THR A 341 23.41 -1.95 -22.81
CA THR A 341 24.06 -1.04 -23.75
C THR A 341 25.57 -1.15 -23.66
N ASP A 342 26.29 -0.63 -24.66
CA ASP A 342 27.75 -0.64 -24.68
C ASP A 342 28.37 0.07 -23.47
N GLY A 343 29.22 -0.65 -22.74
CA GLY A 343 29.88 -0.20 -21.51
C GLY A 343 29.13 -0.53 -20.22
N ILE A 344 27.94 -1.14 -20.27
CA ILE A 344 27.29 -1.68 -19.06
C ILE A 344 28.09 -2.83 -18.46
N PHE A 345 28.76 -3.63 -19.29
CA PHE A 345 29.69 -4.67 -18.84
C PHE A 345 31.14 -4.18 -18.94
N ARG A 346 31.98 -4.70 -18.04
CA ARG A 346 33.44 -4.63 -18.16
C ARG A 346 34.09 -5.96 -17.81
N SER A 347 35.26 -6.21 -18.38
CA SER A 347 36.17 -7.23 -17.86
C SER A 347 37.07 -6.61 -16.80
N VAL A 348 37.52 -7.45 -15.86
CA VAL A 348 38.55 -7.13 -14.87
C VAL A 348 39.62 -8.21 -15.01
N CYS A 349 40.84 -7.81 -15.33
CA CYS A 349 41.93 -8.74 -15.56
C CYS A 349 43.11 -8.41 -14.64
N ASP A 350 43.46 -9.33 -13.76
CA ASP A 350 44.60 -9.22 -12.85
C ASP A 350 45.78 -10.06 -13.37
N TYR A 351 46.95 -9.45 -13.53
CA TYR A 351 48.17 -10.11 -14.01
C TYR A 351 49.44 -9.35 -13.60
N GLY A 352 50.60 -10.02 -13.67
CA GLY A 352 51.89 -9.40 -13.33
C GLY A 352 52.02 -8.89 -11.90
N ASN A 353 52.83 -7.85 -11.71
CA ASN A 353 53.11 -7.22 -10.41
C ASN A 353 51.87 -6.46 -9.88
N ASN A 354 50.77 -7.16 -9.59
CA ASN A 354 49.51 -6.59 -9.12
C ASN A 354 48.89 -5.57 -10.10
N LYS A 355 49.03 -5.79 -11.41
CA LYS A 355 48.40 -4.93 -12.40
C LYS A 355 46.98 -5.41 -12.66
N THR A 356 46.02 -4.50 -12.56
CA THR A 356 44.61 -4.72 -12.91
C THR A 356 44.26 -3.86 -14.12
N THR A 357 43.69 -4.48 -15.16
CA THR A 357 43.14 -3.76 -16.32
C THR A 357 41.64 -3.96 -16.42
N TYR A 358 40.98 -2.98 -17.02
CA TYR A 358 39.54 -2.97 -17.21
C TYR A 358 39.20 -2.85 -18.69
N GLY A 359 38.67 -3.93 -19.28
CA GLY A 359 38.23 -3.93 -20.67
C GLY A 359 36.77 -3.51 -20.78
N ARG A 360 36.45 -2.64 -21.74
CA ARG A 360 35.06 -2.22 -21.96
C ARG A 360 34.29 -3.32 -22.70
N GLY A 361 33.08 -3.64 -22.23
CA GLY A 361 32.17 -4.56 -22.88
C GLY A 361 31.27 -3.87 -23.91
N TYR A 362 31.14 -4.47 -25.08
CA TYR A 362 30.29 -4.03 -26.19
C TYR A 362 29.27 -5.10 -26.52
N VAL A 363 28.00 -4.71 -26.66
CA VAL A 363 26.94 -5.61 -27.08
C VAL A 363 27.17 -5.97 -28.54
N SER A 364 27.19 -7.25 -28.83
CA SER A 364 27.60 -7.77 -30.14
C SER A 364 26.79 -8.99 -30.56
N ASN A 365 27.00 -9.45 -31.79
CA ASN A 365 26.62 -10.79 -32.21
C ASN A 365 27.72 -11.82 -31.86
N SER A 366 27.47 -13.10 -32.14
CA SER A 366 28.42 -14.19 -31.88
C SER A 366 29.77 -14.06 -32.61
N SER A 367 29.84 -13.20 -33.62
CA SER A 367 31.05 -12.92 -34.41
C SER A 367 31.79 -11.67 -33.93
N GLY A 368 31.30 -10.97 -32.90
CA GLY A 368 31.92 -9.78 -32.33
C GLY A 368 31.63 -8.47 -33.08
N GLN A 369 30.63 -8.46 -33.97
CA GLN A 369 30.13 -7.24 -34.60
C GLN A 369 29.20 -6.51 -33.63
N ILE A 370 29.44 -5.23 -33.41
CA ILE A 370 28.70 -4.42 -32.44
C ILE A 370 27.25 -4.24 -32.90
N THR A 371 26.31 -4.48 -31.98
CA THR A 371 24.87 -4.30 -32.19
C THR A 371 24.29 -3.15 -31.35
N GLY A 372 25.07 -2.61 -30.40
CA GLY A 372 24.79 -1.39 -29.63
C GLY A 372 23.91 -1.58 -28.40
N SER A 373 22.80 -2.32 -28.50
CA SER A 373 21.96 -2.63 -27.33
C SER A 373 21.05 -3.85 -27.51
N VAL A 374 20.62 -4.45 -26.39
CA VAL A 374 19.58 -5.48 -26.34
C VAL A 374 18.68 -5.22 -25.13
N THR A 375 17.36 -5.32 -25.32
CA THR A 375 16.39 -5.20 -24.22
C THR A 375 15.87 -6.58 -23.81
N ILE A 376 15.92 -6.85 -22.51
CA ILE A 376 15.48 -8.10 -21.89
C ILE A 376 14.11 -7.80 -21.27
N PRO A 377 13.02 -8.33 -21.84
CA PRO A 377 11.67 -8.02 -21.39
C PRO A 377 11.35 -8.65 -20.03
N GLU A 378 10.23 -8.24 -19.46
CA GLU A 378 9.59 -8.96 -18.36
C GLU A 378 9.25 -10.41 -18.74
N GLY A 379 9.27 -11.30 -17.76
CA GLY A 379 8.91 -12.70 -17.95
C GLY A 379 9.16 -13.55 -16.70
N ASP A 380 8.94 -14.85 -16.83
CA ASP A 380 9.18 -15.78 -15.72
C ASP A 380 10.66 -15.77 -15.30
N ARG A 381 10.93 -16.02 -14.03
CA ARG A 381 12.30 -16.06 -13.48
C ARG A 381 13.12 -17.23 -14.04
N THR A 382 12.48 -18.26 -14.57
CA THR A 382 13.18 -19.37 -15.25
C THR A 382 13.53 -19.04 -16.70
N ASP A 383 12.88 -18.03 -17.29
CA ASP A 383 13.18 -17.60 -18.65
C ASP A 383 14.47 -16.78 -18.69
N TYR A 384 15.17 -16.84 -19.82
CA TYR A 384 16.39 -16.06 -20.03
C TYR A 384 16.53 -15.60 -21.48
N VAL A 385 17.42 -14.62 -21.66
CA VAL A 385 17.90 -14.18 -22.96
C VAL A 385 19.42 -14.34 -22.97
N ASP A 386 19.93 -15.04 -23.98
CA ASP A 386 21.36 -15.14 -24.22
C ASP A 386 21.79 -13.99 -25.14
N ILE A 387 22.80 -13.23 -24.74
CA ILE A 387 23.41 -12.14 -25.52
C ILE A 387 24.92 -12.34 -25.65
N TYR A 388 25.57 -11.65 -26.59
CA TYR A 388 27.03 -11.68 -26.73
C TYR A 388 27.64 -10.35 -26.36
N ILE A 389 28.65 -10.38 -25.48
CA ILE A 389 29.41 -9.22 -25.06
C ILE A 389 30.86 -9.41 -25.52
N ARG A 390 31.33 -8.52 -26.38
CA ARG A 390 32.74 -8.43 -26.78
C ARG A 390 33.47 -7.53 -25.81
N PHE A 391 34.59 -8.01 -25.27
CA PHE A 391 35.49 -7.23 -24.44
C PHE A 391 36.77 -6.95 -25.21
N ASP A 392 37.13 -5.67 -25.31
CA ASP A 392 38.38 -5.22 -25.89
C ASP A 392 39.32 -4.71 -24.79
N ASN A 393 40.63 -4.75 -25.05
CA ASN A 393 41.68 -4.31 -24.12
C ASN A 393 41.61 -5.00 -22.75
N VAL A 394 41.34 -6.32 -22.77
CA VAL A 394 41.23 -7.13 -21.55
C VAL A 394 42.50 -7.06 -20.72
N TYR A 395 43.68 -7.08 -21.36
CA TYR A 395 44.98 -6.83 -20.75
C TYR A 395 45.82 -5.90 -21.64
N GLU A 396 46.76 -5.20 -21.02
CA GLU A 396 47.75 -4.35 -21.71
C GLU A 396 49.09 -5.10 -21.83
N GLY A 397 49.47 -5.44 -23.07
CA GLY A 397 50.85 -5.62 -23.54
C GLY A 397 51.85 -6.32 -22.61
N GLY A 398 51.47 -7.41 -21.93
CA GLY A 398 52.39 -8.17 -21.07
C GLY A 398 53.20 -9.21 -21.83
N TYR A 399 54.20 -9.77 -21.16
CA TYR A 399 55.06 -10.82 -21.70
C TYR A 399 54.21 -12.05 -22.07
N TYR A 400 54.29 -12.45 -23.33
CA TYR A 400 53.73 -13.67 -23.87
C TYR A 400 53.93 -14.87 -22.92
N GLY A 401 52.88 -15.64 -22.63
CA GLY A 401 52.93 -16.81 -21.75
C GLY A 401 52.64 -16.55 -20.27
N GLN A 402 52.34 -15.30 -19.88
CA GLN A 402 51.98 -14.96 -18.50
C GLN A 402 50.54 -15.39 -18.16
N MET A 403 50.31 -15.84 -16.93
CA MET A 403 48.96 -16.09 -16.42
C MET A 403 48.23 -14.80 -16.02
N CYS A 404 46.93 -14.73 -16.33
CA CYS A 404 46.03 -13.70 -15.87
C CYS A 404 44.75 -14.30 -15.26
N GLN A 405 44.15 -13.57 -14.33
CA GLN A 405 42.83 -13.86 -13.77
C GLN A 405 41.81 -12.92 -14.39
N LEU A 406 40.88 -13.45 -15.18
CA LEU A 406 39.85 -12.69 -15.85
C LEU A 406 38.50 -12.90 -15.17
N SER A 407 37.87 -11.82 -14.76
CA SER A 407 36.48 -11.78 -14.28
C SER A 407 35.69 -10.70 -15.02
N PHE A 408 34.39 -10.62 -14.75
CA PHE A 408 33.49 -9.67 -15.40
C PHE A 408 32.61 -8.99 -14.39
N GLU A 409 32.23 -7.77 -14.70
CA GLU A 409 31.33 -6.99 -13.90
C GLU A 409 30.29 -6.31 -14.77
N ILE A 410 29.12 -6.07 -14.18
CA ILE A 410 28.04 -5.30 -14.77
C ILE A 410 27.74 -4.09 -13.89
N ASN A 411 27.57 -2.93 -14.51
CA ASN A 411 27.17 -1.71 -13.82
C ASN A 411 25.64 -1.64 -13.76
N ILE A 412 25.08 -2.07 -12.63
CA ILE A 412 23.64 -1.99 -12.33
C ILE A 412 23.44 -1.45 -10.92
N ASP A 413 22.31 -0.80 -10.67
CA ASP A 413 21.96 -0.24 -9.36
C ASP A 413 23.01 0.75 -8.81
N GLY A 414 23.69 1.48 -9.70
CA GLY A 414 24.67 2.52 -9.34
C GLY A 414 26.06 2.00 -8.99
N GLY A 415 26.39 0.74 -9.26
CA GLY A 415 27.72 0.19 -9.00
C GLY A 415 28.07 -1.06 -9.83
N TRP A 416 29.35 -1.39 -9.87
CA TRP A 416 29.85 -2.60 -10.52
C TRP A 416 29.60 -3.83 -9.64
N LYS A 417 28.94 -4.84 -10.21
CA LYS A 417 28.66 -6.13 -9.58
C LYS A 417 29.30 -7.25 -10.37
N GLN A 418 29.92 -8.19 -9.68
CA GLN A 418 30.56 -9.37 -10.27
C GLN A 418 29.56 -10.25 -11.02
N VAL A 419 29.97 -10.73 -12.19
CA VAL A 419 29.21 -11.63 -13.06
C VAL A 419 30.03 -12.91 -13.25
N PRO A 420 29.63 -14.02 -12.62
CA PRO A 420 30.36 -15.27 -12.72
C PRO A 420 30.09 -15.96 -14.07
N PRO A 421 30.91 -16.94 -14.45
CA PRO A 421 32.21 -17.27 -13.91
C PRO A 421 33.32 -16.39 -14.51
N GLY A 422 34.42 -16.29 -13.77
CA GLY A 422 35.72 -15.87 -14.31
C GLY A 422 36.59 -17.10 -14.62
N GLY A 423 37.87 -16.87 -14.93
CA GLY A 423 38.83 -17.95 -15.11
C GLY A 423 40.28 -17.48 -15.12
N SER A 424 41.19 -18.46 -15.08
CA SER A 424 42.63 -18.24 -15.18
C SER A 424 43.13 -18.64 -16.56
N TYR A 425 43.82 -17.74 -17.24
CA TYR A 425 44.23 -17.94 -18.64
C TYR A 425 45.68 -17.56 -18.87
N ILE A 426 46.27 -18.10 -19.92
CA ILE A 426 47.58 -17.71 -20.42
C ILE A 426 47.40 -16.60 -21.47
N MET A 427 48.12 -15.51 -21.34
CA MET A 427 48.11 -14.41 -22.30
C MET A 427 48.92 -14.77 -23.55
N HIS A 428 48.30 -14.62 -24.72
CA HIS A 428 48.87 -14.94 -26.02
C HIS A 428 48.73 -13.79 -27.03
#